data_AF-A0A0C4E3M1-F1
#
_entry.id   AF-A0A0C4E3M1-F1
#
_cell.length_a   1.000
_cell.length_b   1.000
_cell.length_c   1.000
_cell.angle_alpha   90.00
_cell.angle_beta   90.00
_cell.angle_gamma   90.00
#
_symmetry.space_group_name_H-M   'P 1'
#
loop_
_entity.id
_entity.type
_entity.pdbx_description
1 polymer ?
#
loop_
_entity_poly.entity_id
_entity_poly.type
_entity_poly.pdbx_seq_one_letter_code
_entity_poly.pdbx_strand_id
1 'polypeptide(L)' 'MRFNDAMPRMRVDPESYLVEADGVVCAAAPSAELPLTQQSGMDFSARLY' A
#
# COMPACT_ATOMS: atom_id res chain seq x y z
N MET A 1 -7.76 -12.20 13.57
CA MET A 1 -7.18 -13.31 12.77
C MET A 1 -5.88 -13.76 13.43
N ARG A 2 -5.41 -15.00 13.22
CA ARG A 2 -4.22 -15.59 13.89
C ARG A 2 -2.98 -14.69 13.97
N PHE A 3 -2.75 -13.87 12.95
CA PHE A 3 -1.61 -12.93 12.87
C PHE A 3 -2.03 -11.47 12.63
N ASN A 4 -3.34 -11.20 12.60
CA ASN A 4 -3.91 -9.88 12.27
C ASN A 4 -5.24 -9.73 13.03
N ASP A 5 -5.17 -9.46 14.33
CA ASP A 5 -6.32 -9.30 15.22
C ASP A 5 -6.44 -7.89 15.81
N ALA A 6 -5.56 -6.97 15.43
CA ALA A 6 -5.63 -5.57 15.85
C ALA A 6 -6.99 -4.94 15.47
N MET A 7 -7.56 -4.20 16.43
CA MET A 7 -8.80 -3.42 16.27
C MET A 7 -8.56 -1.97 16.75
N PRO A 8 -7.82 -1.15 15.97
CA PRO A 8 -7.51 0.22 16.34
C PRO A 8 -8.76 1.11 16.36
N ARG A 9 -8.69 2.23 17.08
CA ARG A 9 -9.70 3.30 16.95
C ARG A 9 -9.43 4.08 15.67
N MET A 10 -10.33 3.95 14.71
CA MET A 10 -10.22 4.59 13.39
C MET A 10 -10.95 5.93 13.35
N ARG A 11 -10.33 6.95 12.76
CA ARG A 11 -10.96 8.22 12.40
C ARG A 11 -10.65 8.54 10.93
N VAL A 12 -11.65 9.03 10.22
CA VAL A 12 -11.50 9.59 8.87
C VAL A 12 -12.07 11.01 8.88
N ASP A 13 -11.26 11.96 8.44
CA ASP A 13 -11.69 13.33 8.22
C ASP A 13 -12.52 13.42 6.91
N PRO A 14 -13.77 13.88 6.92
CA PRO A 14 -14.64 13.80 5.75
C PRO A 14 -14.28 14.79 4.64
N GLU A 15 -13.55 15.87 4.96
CA GLU A 15 -13.16 16.90 4.00
C GLU A 15 -11.80 16.61 3.37
N SER A 16 -10.79 16.30 4.18
CA SER A 16 -9.42 16.08 3.71
C SER A 16 -9.08 14.63 3.41
N TYR A 17 -9.94 13.68 3.84
CA TYR A 17 -9.71 12.24 3.78
C TYR A 17 -8.48 11.77 4.57
N LEU A 18 -8.01 12.58 5.53
CA LEU A 18 -6.96 12.16 6.44
C LEU A 18 -7.45 11.00 7.31
N VAL A 19 -6.65 9.93 7.37
CA VAL A 19 -6.96 8.70 8.11
C VAL A 19 -6.03 8.59 9.31
N GLU A 20 -6.60 8.30 10.47
CA GLU A 20 -5.86 8.02 11.70
C GLU A 20 -6.25 6.67 12.30
N ALA A 21 -5.25 5.98 12.86
CA ALA A 21 -5.40 4.80 13.72
C ALA A 21 -4.75 5.10 15.07
N ASP A 22 -5.52 5.05 16.15
CA ASP A 22 -5.07 5.37 17.52
C ASP A 22 -4.38 6.75 17.64
N GLY A 23 -4.88 7.72 16.86
CA GLY A 23 -4.35 9.09 16.80
C GLY A 23 -3.10 9.26 15.94
N VAL A 24 -2.63 8.20 15.27
CA VAL A 24 -1.48 8.23 14.36
C VAL A 24 -1.97 8.32 12.92
N VAL A 25 -1.44 9.27 12.15
CA VAL A 25 -1.77 9.44 10.74
C VAL A 25 -1.28 8.23 9.92
N CYS A 26 -2.20 7.59 9.22
CA CYS A 26 -1.93 6.48 8.32
C CYS A 26 -1.54 7.02 6.93
N ALA A 27 -0.25 7.22 6.69
CA ALA A 27 0.28 7.67 5.41
C ALA A 27 1.50 6.84 4.98
N ALA A 28 1.66 6.67 3.67
CA ALA A 28 2.83 6.07 3.06
C ALA A 28 3.18 6.83 1.77
N ALA A 29 4.47 7.03 1.51
CA ALA A 29 4.93 7.60 0.25
C ALA A 29 4.70 6.61 -0.90
N PRO A 30 4.42 7.09 -2.12
CA PRO A 30 4.36 6.22 -3.29
C PRO A 30 5.73 5.58 -3.55
N SER A 31 5.74 4.31 -3.95
CA SER A 31 6.96 3.64 -4.41
C SER A 31 7.07 3.71 -5.93
N ALA A 32 8.23 4.13 -6.45
CA ALA A 32 8.50 4.16 -7.90
C ALA A 32 8.82 2.77 -8.47
N GLU A 33 9.38 1.90 -7.63
CA GLU A 33 9.75 0.53 -8.00
C GLU A 33 9.19 -0.45 -6.97
N LEU A 34 8.89 -1.66 -7.40
CA LEU A 34 8.39 -2.72 -6.54
C LEU A 34 9.21 -4.00 -6.76
N PRO A 35 9.62 -4.69 -5.68
CA PRO A 35 10.27 -5.98 -5.81
C PRO A 35 9.30 -6.97 -6.46
N LEU A 36 9.84 -8.03 -7.05
CA LEU A 36 9.06 -9.12 -7.64
C LEU A 36 8.17 -8.73 -8.83
N THR A 37 8.47 -7.61 -9.51
CA THR A 37 7.74 -7.13 -10.69
C THR A 37 8.58 -7.25 -11.97
N GLN A 38 8.79 -6.16 -12.72
CA GLN A 38 9.43 -6.15 -14.04
C GLN A 38 10.84 -6.79 -14.08
N GLN A 39 11.56 -6.77 -12.95
CA GLN A 39 12.90 -7.37 -12.83
C GLN A 39 12.88 -8.88 -12.52
N SER A 40 11.73 -9.45 -12.16
CA SER A 40 11.61 -10.88 -11.84
C SER A 40 11.51 -11.74 -13.08
N GLY A 41 12.56 -11.73 -13.91
CA GLY A 41 12.88 -12.77 -14.89
C GLY A 41 11.83 -13.10 -15.95
N MET A 42 10.66 -12.45 -15.95
CA MET A 42 9.71 -12.51 -17.05
C MET A 42 10.26 -11.63 -18.15
N ASP A 43 11.00 -12.28 -19.03
CA ASP A 43 11.40 -11.71 -20.30
C ASP A 43 10.15 -11.34 -21.11
N PHE A 44 9.77 -10.06 -21.05
CA PHE A 44 8.71 -9.51 -21.90
C PHE A 44 9.22 -9.12 -23.30
N SER A 45 10.44 -9.53 -23.70
CA SER A 45 10.99 -9.22 -25.04
C SER A 45 10.19 -9.82 -26.20
N ALA A 46 9.24 -10.72 -25.95
CA ALA A 46 8.39 -11.31 -26.97
C ALA A 46 6.94 -10.79 -26.91
N ARG A 47 6.74 -9.48 -27.04
CA ARG A 47 5.49 -8.87 -27.54
C ARG A 47 5.73 -7.41 -27.93
N LEU A 48 6.72 -7.23 -28.79
CA LEU A 48 6.73 -6.09 -29.69
C LEU A 48 5.70 -6.34 -30.80
N TYR A 49 5.04 -5.26 -31.22
CA TYR A 49 4.66 -5.11 -32.62
C TYR A 49 5.85 -5.40 -33.53
#